data_AF-A0AAP0FXZ0-F1
#
_entry.id   AF-A0AAP0FXZ0-F1
#
_cell.length_a   1.000
_cell.length_b   1.000
_cell.length_c   1.000
_cell.angle_alpha   90.00
_cell.angle_beta   90.00
_cell.angle_gamma   90.00
#
_symmetry.space_group_name_H-M   'P 1'
#
loop_
_entity.id
_entity.type
_entity.pdbx_description
1 polymer ?
#
loop_
_entity_poly.entity_id
_entity_poly.type
_entity_poly.pdbx_seq_one_letter_code
_entity_poly.pdbx_strand_id
1 'polypeptide(L)'
;MPGLSRSTLFPLLLVTSWLLVTSYAWRIHATAAQSFSSNKVIPPVAKKARHEMEMFGDVRVDDYYWLRDDSHSNREILSYLKAENDYTNQSMSSVKQFEDQLYAEMVARTKEEVGISAPIRRGSYYYYERTLVGKDNKLHCRRLITNDASPPSVYDVMPTGPEAPTEHVILDENIRAQGHEYYYLGAFRPSPNNKLIAYAEDTKGDGIHTVYVIDADKGTAIGNPLKGVTSNIEWAGDDALVYITMDESHRYQKTSALDLKSAVRVVAEPTCAGEEAERQSISGGNLEAVRRAMIGIEAVAVALKDRRRECRGRAVSEMGVANDT
;
A
#
# COMPACT_ATOMS: atom_id res chain seq x y z
N MET A 1 33.17 70.18 28.27
CA MET A 1 32.14 70.80 29.15
C MET A 1 31.34 69.68 29.83
N PRO A 2 30.99 69.83 31.10
CA PRO A 2 30.71 68.74 32.04
C PRO A 2 29.21 68.59 32.39
N GLY A 3 28.90 67.55 33.16
CA GLY A 3 27.70 67.42 34.00
C GLY A 3 27.07 66.03 33.84
N LEU A 4 26.87 65.18 34.84
CA LEU A 4 26.83 65.25 36.32
C LEU A 4 27.23 63.82 36.83
N SER A 5 28.10 63.53 37.82
CA SER A 5 28.07 63.80 39.28
C SER A 5 26.74 63.37 39.93
N ARG A 6 26.59 62.41 40.87
CA ARG A 6 27.34 62.08 42.10
C ARG A 6 26.66 60.82 42.71
N SER A 7 27.38 59.76 43.08
CA SER A 7 27.99 59.47 44.41
C SER A 7 26.98 59.08 45.51
N THR A 8 26.90 57.79 45.86
CA THR A 8 27.40 57.15 47.12
C THR A 8 26.73 57.57 48.43
N LEU A 9 26.32 56.59 49.25
CA LEU A 9 26.54 56.54 50.71
C LEU A 9 26.15 55.15 51.30
N PHE A 10 27.11 54.55 52.02
CA PHE A 10 27.08 53.40 52.95
C PHE A 10 26.45 53.83 54.33
N PRO A 11 26.46 53.06 55.44
CA PRO A 11 25.66 51.88 55.84
C PRO A 11 25.13 51.99 57.32
N LEU A 12 24.89 50.85 58.00
CA LEU A 12 25.06 50.54 59.45
C LEU A 12 23.86 50.52 60.45
N LEU A 13 23.83 49.41 61.24
CA LEU A 13 23.28 49.16 62.61
C LEU A 13 21.76 48.87 62.74
N LEU A 14 21.20 47.99 63.59
CA LEU A 14 21.59 47.00 64.62
C LEU A 14 20.26 46.32 65.08
N VAL A 15 20.30 45.02 65.48
CA VAL A 15 19.61 44.42 66.67
C VAL A 15 18.06 44.34 66.62
N THR A 16 17.38 43.19 66.68
CA THR A 16 17.23 42.26 67.83
C THR A 16 16.70 40.88 67.41
N SER A 17 17.09 39.86 68.19
CA SER A 17 16.49 38.53 68.30
C SER A 17 14.99 38.57 68.67
N TRP A 18 14.21 37.53 68.33
CA TRP A 18 13.20 36.86 69.18
C TRP A 18 12.64 35.60 68.46
N LEU A 19 12.51 34.51 69.23
CA LEU A 19 11.99 33.18 68.85
C LEU A 19 10.54 33.21 68.34
N LEU A 20 10.18 32.28 67.44
CA LEU A 20 8.93 31.52 67.49
C LEU A 20 8.95 30.35 66.48
N VAL A 21 9.09 29.15 67.04
CA VAL A 21 8.66 27.88 66.44
C VAL A 21 7.12 27.94 66.30
N THR A 22 6.56 27.54 65.16
CA THR A 22 5.43 26.58 65.06
C THR A 22 4.93 26.42 63.62
N SER A 23 4.82 25.15 63.22
CA SER A 23 3.80 24.61 62.30
C SER A 23 3.69 25.20 60.89
N TYR A 24 4.52 24.73 59.96
CA TYR A 24 4.06 24.51 58.59
C TYR A 24 3.86 23.02 58.38
N ALA A 25 2.58 22.65 58.33
CA ALA A 25 2.08 21.31 58.17
C ALA A 25 2.72 20.63 56.96
N TRP A 26 3.45 19.54 57.20
CA TRP A 26 3.62 18.47 56.22
C TRP A 26 2.22 17.94 55.90
N ARG A 27 1.60 18.46 54.83
CA ARG A 27 0.48 17.76 54.19
C ARG A 27 1.08 16.54 53.51
N ILE A 28 1.17 15.45 54.27
CA ILE A 28 1.23 14.11 53.72
C ILE A 28 -0.02 14.00 52.84
N HIS A 29 0.16 14.12 51.52
CA HIS A 29 -0.82 13.58 50.60
C HIS A 29 -0.77 12.09 50.82
N ALA A 30 -1.67 11.59 51.67
CA ALA A 30 -2.02 10.19 51.66
C ALA A 30 -2.55 9.93 50.26
N THR A 31 -1.68 9.45 49.38
CA THR A 31 -2.06 8.87 48.10
C THR A 31 -2.98 7.73 48.48
N ALA A 32 -4.29 7.95 48.38
CA ALA A 32 -5.25 6.86 48.45
C ALA A 32 -4.81 5.88 47.37
N ALA A 33 -4.26 4.74 47.77
CA ALA A 33 -4.07 3.63 46.88
C ALA A 33 -5.46 3.33 46.33
N GLN A 34 -5.72 3.75 45.08
CA GLN A 34 -6.90 3.34 44.38
C GLN A 34 -6.81 1.82 44.31
N SER A 35 -7.68 1.17 45.08
CA SER A 35 -7.97 -0.24 44.93
C SER A 35 -8.47 -0.40 43.50
N PHE A 36 -7.58 -0.85 42.62
CA PHE A 36 -7.99 -1.39 41.33
C PHE A 36 -8.75 -2.66 41.65
N SER A 37 -10.07 -2.56 41.81
CA SER A 37 -10.94 -3.70 41.71
C SER A 37 -10.69 -4.32 40.34
N SER A 38 -9.93 -5.42 40.32
CA SER A 38 -9.75 -6.22 39.12
C SER A 38 -11.07 -6.89 38.81
N ASN A 39 -11.99 -6.17 38.16
CA ASN A 39 -13.10 -6.80 37.49
C ASN A 39 -12.48 -7.69 36.43
N LYS A 40 -12.35 -8.98 36.75
CA LYS A 40 -11.73 -9.96 35.88
C LYS A 40 -12.66 -10.16 34.70
N VAL A 41 -12.38 -9.46 33.60
CA VAL A 41 -13.08 -9.66 32.33
C VAL A 41 -12.83 -11.12 31.93
N ILE A 42 -13.91 -11.86 31.69
CA ILE A 42 -13.83 -13.29 31.35
C ILE A 42 -13.76 -13.38 29.81
N PRO A 43 -12.74 -14.05 29.24
CA PRO A 43 -12.67 -14.24 27.80
C PRO A 43 -13.81 -15.14 27.31
N PRO A 44 -14.33 -14.91 26.10
CA PRO A 44 -15.27 -15.85 25.50
C PRO A 44 -14.59 -17.20 25.30
N VAL A 45 -15.35 -18.28 25.52
CA VAL A 45 -14.83 -19.65 25.37
C VAL A 45 -15.38 -20.21 24.07
N ALA A 46 -14.49 -20.47 23.11
CA ALA A 46 -14.86 -21.16 21.88
C ALA A 46 -15.45 -22.55 22.20
N LYS A 47 -16.59 -22.88 21.57
CA LYS A 47 -17.13 -24.24 21.63
C LYS A 47 -16.11 -25.22 21.04
N LYS A 48 -16.07 -26.42 21.60
CA LYS A 48 -15.35 -27.55 21.00
C LYS A 48 -16.33 -28.35 20.15
N ALA A 49 -16.09 -28.38 18.85
CA ALA A 49 -16.85 -29.16 17.88
C ALA A 49 -15.88 -30.10 17.18
N ARG A 50 -15.83 -31.35 17.66
CA ARG A 50 -14.89 -32.37 17.21
C ARG A 50 -14.96 -32.54 15.68
N HIS A 51 -13.86 -32.26 14.99
CA HIS A 51 -13.70 -32.51 13.57
C HIS A 51 -12.47 -33.38 13.33
N GLU A 52 -12.63 -34.51 12.63
CA GLU A 52 -11.51 -35.38 12.27
C GLU A 52 -10.94 -34.97 10.92
N MET A 53 -9.62 -34.89 10.85
CA MET A 53 -8.85 -34.65 9.64
C MET A 53 -7.92 -35.86 9.44
N GLU A 54 -8.15 -36.61 8.38
CA GLU A 54 -7.33 -37.77 8.02
C GLU A 54 -6.37 -37.41 6.89
N MET A 55 -5.08 -37.73 7.07
CA MET A 55 -4.06 -37.54 6.04
C MET A 55 -2.97 -38.59 6.17
N PHE A 56 -2.59 -39.22 5.06
CA PHE A 56 -1.55 -40.27 5.01
C PHE A 56 -1.77 -41.45 5.98
N GLY A 57 -3.03 -41.75 6.33
CA GLY A 57 -3.39 -42.82 7.28
C GLY A 57 -3.33 -42.41 8.76
N ASP A 58 -3.00 -41.16 9.06
CA ASP A 58 -3.05 -40.60 10.41
C ASP A 58 -4.31 -39.74 10.58
N VAL A 59 -5.00 -39.89 11.72
CA VAL A 59 -6.18 -39.10 12.08
C VAL A 59 -5.82 -38.08 13.15
N ARG A 60 -6.10 -36.81 12.86
CA ARG A 60 -5.98 -35.68 13.79
C ARG A 60 -7.36 -35.15 14.12
N VAL A 61 -7.57 -34.72 15.36
CA VAL A 61 -8.81 -34.06 15.79
C VAL A 61 -8.53 -32.58 15.97
N ASP A 62 -9.33 -31.75 15.31
CA ASP A 62 -9.39 -30.30 15.51
C ASP A 62 -10.78 -29.93 16.07
N ASP A 63 -10.83 -29.58 17.35
CA ASP A 63 -12.06 -29.16 18.02
C ASP A 63 -12.55 -27.77 17.56
N TYR A 64 -11.74 -27.02 16.82
CA TYR A 64 -11.98 -25.62 16.44
C TYR A 64 -12.08 -25.42 14.94
N TYR A 65 -12.08 -26.48 14.15
CA TYR A 65 -12.23 -26.42 12.69
C TYR A 65 -13.48 -25.64 12.24
N TRP A 66 -14.53 -25.61 13.08
CA TRP A 66 -15.76 -24.85 12.85
C TRP A 66 -15.56 -23.33 12.75
N LEU A 67 -14.43 -22.78 13.22
CA LEU A 67 -14.07 -21.36 13.07
C LEU A 67 -13.61 -21.02 11.65
N ARG A 68 -13.38 -22.02 10.79
CA ARG A 68 -13.08 -21.81 9.38
C ARG A 68 -14.37 -21.69 8.58
N ASP A 69 -14.58 -20.53 7.97
CA ASP A 69 -15.61 -20.29 6.96
C ASP A 69 -15.05 -19.41 5.85
N ASP A 70 -14.70 -20.03 4.73
CA ASP A 70 -14.10 -19.35 3.59
C ASP A 70 -15.08 -18.29 2.97
N SER A 71 -16.40 -18.39 3.26
CA SER A 71 -17.40 -17.39 2.84
C SER A 71 -17.48 -16.15 3.75
N HIS A 72 -16.87 -16.20 4.94
CA HIS A 72 -16.88 -15.14 5.95
C HIS A 72 -18.30 -14.64 6.35
N SER A 73 -19.31 -15.52 6.26
CA SER A 73 -20.72 -15.13 6.41
C SER A 73 -21.45 -15.92 7.52
N ASN A 74 -20.79 -16.92 8.10
CA ASN A 74 -21.35 -17.74 9.15
C ASN A 74 -21.63 -16.92 10.41
N ARG A 75 -22.91 -16.81 10.75
CA ARG A 75 -23.41 -16.01 11.88
C ARG A 75 -22.88 -16.47 13.24
N GLU A 76 -22.60 -17.76 13.42
CA GLU A 76 -22.07 -18.28 14.68
C GLU A 76 -20.62 -17.82 14.88
N ILE A 77 -19.81 -17.89 13.83
CA ILE A 77 -18.42 -17.41 13.85
C ILE A 77 -18.39 -15.90 14.05
N LEU A 78 -19.20 -15.14 13.30
CA LEU A 78 -19.29 -13.68 13.47
C LEU A 78 -19.74 -13.28 14.88
N SER A 79 -20.66 -14.02 15.48
CA SER A 79 -21.07 -13.80 16.88
C SER A 79 -19.93 -14.06 17.86
N TYR A 80 -19.12 -15.10 17.63
CA TYR A 80 -17.95 -15.39 18.46
C TYR A 80 -16.88 -14.31 18.31
N LEU A 81 -16.56 -13.88 17.08
CA LEU A 81 -15.62 -12.80 16.81
C LEU A 81 -16.06 -11.47 17.44
N LYS A 82 -17.37 -11.19 17.43
CA LYS A 82 -17.91 -10.02 18.15
C LYS A 82 -17.66 -10.13 19.66
N ALA A 83 -17.86 -11.31 20.25
CA ALA A 83 -17.60 -11.51 21.67
C ALA A 83 -16.10 -11.35 22.02
N GLU A 84 -15.20 -11.78 21.14
CA GLU A 84 -13.76 -11.53 21.26
C GLU A 84 -13.44 -10.03 21.20
N ASN A 85 -14.00 -9.30 20.22
CA ASN A 85 -13.83 -7.84 20.13
C ASN A 85 -14.36 -7.11 21.39
N ASP A 86 -15.53 -7.52 21.90
CA ASP A 86 -16.12 -6.95 23.12
C ASP A 86 -15.23 -7.24 24.35
N TYR A 87 -14.62 -8.43 24.43
CA TYR A 87 -13.65 -8.79 25.46
C TYR A 87 -12.37 -7.96 25.38
N THR A 88 -11.81 -7.78 24.17
CA THR A 88 -10.63 -6.95 23.93
C THR A 88 -10.89 -5.51 24.36
N ASN A 89 -12.02 -4.92 23.95
CA ASN A 89 -12.41 -3.56 24.31
C ASN A 89 -12.51 -3.37 25.83
N GLN A 90 -13.12 -4.33 26.53
CA GLN A 90 -13.22 -4.27 28.00
C GLN A 90 -11.86 -4.43 28.66
N SER A 91 -11.03 -5.36 28.19
CA SER A 91 -9.70 -5.63 28.75
C SER A 91 -8.73 -4.46 28.54
N MET A 92 -8.87 -3.74 27.43
CA MET A 92 -8.06 -2.56 27.09
C MET A 92 -8.63 -1.24 27.66
N SER A 93 -9.82 -1.25 28.26
CA SER A 93 -10.51 -0.03 28.70
C SER A 93 -9.71 0.82 29.69
N SER A 94 -8.90 0.19 30.56
CA SER A 94 -8.08 0.89 31.56
C SER A 94 -6.93 1.70 30.96
N VAL A 95 -6.50 1.37 29.74
CA VAL A 95 -5.40 2.05 29.04
C VAL A 95 -5.87 2.97 27.93
N LYS A 96 -7.20 3.14 27.76
CA LYS A 96 -7.76 3.93 26.65
C LYS A 96 -7.24 5.37 26.60
N GLN A 97 -7.08 6.01 27.77
CA GLN A 97 -6.51 7.36 27.82
C GLN A 97 -5.05 7.41 27.30
N PHE A 98 -4.26 6.38 27.60
CA PHE A 98 -2.87 6.30 27.13
C PHE A 98 -2.80 5.98 25.63
N GLU A 99 -3.68 5.10 25.14
CA GLU A 99 -3.85 4.84 23.71
C GLU A 99 -4.21 6.13 22.95
N ASP A 100 -5.15 6.92 23.46
CA ASP A 100 -5.56 8.19 22.82
C ASP A 100 -4.43 9.23 22.84
N GLN A 101 -3.61 9.27 23.89
CA GLN A 101 -2.40 10.10 23.96
C GLN A 101 -1.37 9.67 22.91
N LEU A 102 -1.09 8.37 22.82
CA LEU A 102 -0.16 7.83 21.81
C LEU A 102 -0.67 8.10 20.39
N TYR A 103 -1.97 7.92 20.14
CA TYR A 103 -2.60 8.26 18.87
C TYR A 103 -2.37 9.73 18.51
N ALA A 104 -2.67 10.65 19.43
CA ALA A 104 -2.46 12.08 19.22
C ALA A 104 -0.98 12.42 18.97
N GLU A 105 -0.05 11.78 19.68
CA GLU A 105 1.38 11.95 19.42
C GLU A 105 1.81 11.44 18.04
N MET A 106 1.30 10.29 17.60
CA MET A 106 1.61 9.72 16.28
C MET A 106 1.05 10.61 15.15
N VAL A 107 -0.17 11.12 15.31
CA VAL A 107 -0.77 12.08 14.38
C VAL A 107 0.03 13.38 14.36
N ALA A 108 0.37 13.95 15.52
CA ALA A 108 1.15 15.20 15.59
C ALA A 108 2.56 15.09 14.98
N ARG A 109 3.15 13.89 14.94
CA ARG A 109 4.44 13.62 14.28
C ARG A 109 4.31 13.32 12.79
N THR A 110 3.09 13.00 12.33
CA THR A 110 2.79 12.81 10.92
C THR A 110 2.54 14.19 10.32
N LYS A 111 3.25 14.53 9.24
CA LYS A 111 3.05 15.83 8.58
C LYS A 111 1.64 15.87 8.00
N GLU A 112 0.78 16.74 8.55
CA GLU A 112 -0.54 17.04 7.98
C GLU A 112 -0.45 17.86 6.68
N GLU A 113 0.75 18.32 6.32
CA GLU A 113 1.02 19.01 5.07
C GLU A 113 0.90 18.08 3.85
N VAL A 114 0.71 18.68 2.67
CA VAL A 114 0.80 18.00 1.38
C VAL A 114 2.13 17.27 1.27
N GLY A 115 2.12 15.96 1.47
CA GLY A 115 3.28 15.11 1.31
C GLY A 115 3.52 14.88 -0.17
N ILE A 116 4.73 15.13 -0.66
CA ILE A 116 5.16 14.76 -2.01
C ILE A 116 6.22 13.67 -1.85
N SER A 117 6.06 12.56 -2.56
CA SER A 117 7.08 11.50 -2.60
C SER A 117 8.34 11.99 -3.31
N ALA A 118 9.46 11.29 -3.10
CA ALA A 118 10.63 11.50 -3.95
C ALA A 118 10.24 11.25 -5.43
N PRO A 119 10.42 12.23 -6.34
CA PRO A 119 10.04 12.05 -7.74
C PRO A 119 10.96 11.07 -8.45
N ILE A 120 10.39 10.27 -9.34
CA ILE A 120 11.11 9.30 -10.16
C ILE A 120 11.11 9.80 -11.61
N ARG A 121 12.30 10.00 -12.18
CA ARG A 121 12.46 10.32 -13.60
C ARG A 121 12.22 9.07 -14.45
N ARG A 122 11.25 9.12 -15.36
CA ARG A 122 10.96 8.03 -16.32
C ARG A 122 10.54 8.61 -17.66
N GLY A 123 11.33 8.29 -18.70
CA GLY A 123 11.19 8.92 -20.01
C GLY A 123 11.20 10.45 -19.88
N SER A 124 10.21 11.11 -20.48
CA SER A 124 10.10 12.58 -20.49
C SER A 124 9.36 13.16 -19.27
N TYR A 125 9.08 12.37 -18.22
CA TYR A 125 8.34 12.83 -17.05
C TYR A 125 9.04 12.51 -15.73
N TYR A 126 8.79 13.38 -14.73
CA TYR A 126 8.88 13.01 -13.32
C TYR A 126 7.53 12.46 -12.88
N TYR A 127 7.52 11.27 -12.27
CA TYR A 127 6.36 10.67 -11.61
C TYR A 127 6.52 10.79 -10.10
N TYR A 128 5.44 11.11 -9.40
CA TYR A 128 5.44 11.24 -7.95
C TYR A 128 4.04 11.08 -7.38
N GLU A 129 3.98 10.77 -6.09
CA GLU A 129 2.75 10.70 -5.34
C GLU A 129 2.59 11.96 -4.51
N ARG A 130 1.34 12.41 -4.34
CA ARG A 130 1.01 13.56 -3.51
C ARG A 130 -0.18 13.29 -2.62
N THR A 131 -0.12 13.61 -1.34
CA THR A 131 -1.27 13.56 -0.43
C THR A 131 -1.90 14.95 -0.32
N LEU A 132 -3.22 15.00 -0.14
CA LEU A 132 -3.93 16.25 0.14
C LEU A 132 -4.16 16.36 1.65
N VAL A 133 -4.20 17.59 2.15
CA VAL A 133 -4.55 17.85 3.56
C VAL A 133 -5.93 17.25 3.86
N GLY A 134 -6.02 16.44 4.92
CA GLY A 134 -7.26 15.79 5.34
C GLY A 134 -7.76 14.70 4.39
N LYS A 135 -6.89 14.14 3.55
CA LYS A 135 -7.19 13.00 2.68
C LYS A 135 -6.28 11.82 2.99
N ASP A 136 -6.87 10.64 3.07
CA ASP A 136 -6.17 9.42 3.48
C ASP A 136 -5.41 8.76 2.33
N ASN A 137 -5.80 9.02 1.07
CA ASN A 137 -5.24 8.35 -0.09
C ASN A 137 -4.46 9.30 -1.02
N LYS A 138 -3.65 8.71 -1.90
CA LYS A 138 -2.67 9.42 -2.70
C LYS A 138 -3.21 9.87 -4.06
N LEU A 139 -2.63 10.95 -4.57
CA LEU A 139 -2.69 11.33 -5.97
C LEU A 139 -1.45 10.79 -6.68
N HIS A 140 -1.63 10.15 -7.83
CA HIS A 140 -0.54 9.78 -8.73
C HIS A 140 -0.37 10.86 -9.78
N CYS A 141 0.74 11.57 -9.72
CA CYS A 141 1.01 12.75 -10.52
C CYS A 141 2.18 12.53 -11.47
N ARG A 142 2.23 13.32 -12.53
CA ARG A 142 3.44 13.52 -13.34
C ARG A 142 3.66 14.97 -13.71
N ARG A 143 4.92 15.31 -13.99
CA ARG A 143 5.35 16.62 -14.50
C ARG A 143 6.34 16.43 -15.65
N LEU A 144 6.21 17.22 -16.71
CA LEU A 144 7.11 17.15 -17.87
C LEU A 144 8.53 17.58 -17.49
N ILE A 145 9.53 16.94 -18.10
CA ILE A 145 10.94 17.33 -17.96
C ILE A 145 11.27 18.39 -19.00
N THR A 146 11.73 19.56 -18.56
CA THR A 146 12.08 20.68 -19.44
C THR A 146 13.49 20.60 -20.02
N ASN A 147 14.37 19.78 -19.43
CA ASN A 147 15.76 19.58 -19.88
C ASN A 147 16.02 18.13 -20.34
N ASP A 148 15.15 17.60 -21.20
CA ASP A 148 15.24 16.20 -21.66
C ASP A 148 16.47 15.92 -22.56
N ALA A 149 17.22 16.95 -22.93
CA ALA A 149 18.44 16.82 -23.72
C ALA A 149 19.64 16.27 -22.93
N SER A 150 19.62 16.38 -21.59
CA SER A 150 20.70 15.87 -20.73
C SER A 150 20.41 14.43 -20.27
N PRO A 151 21.41 13.52 -20.26
CA PRO A 151 21.26 12.20 -19.67
C PRO A 151 20.75 12.26 -18.22
N PRO A 152 19.99 11.27 -17.74
CA PRO A 152 19.56 11.19 -16.36
C PRO A 152 20.74 11.29 -15.38
N SER A 153 20.57 12.10 -14.34
CA SER A 153 21.57 12.33 -13.29
C SER A 153 20.96 12.14 -11.91
N VAL A 154 21.75 11.65 -10.96
CA VAL A 154 21.36 11.58 -9.54
C VAL A 154 21.15 12.97 -8.92
N TYR A 155 21.62 14.01 -9.59
CA TYR A 155 21.44 15.41 -9.21
C TYR A 155 20.24 16.08 -9.88
N ASP A 156 19.48 15.34 -10.68
CA ASP A 156 18.24 15.86 -11.28
C ASP A 156 17.23 16.19 -10.18
N VAL A 157 16.70 17.41 -10.25
CA VAL A 157 15.65 17.88 -9.34
C VAL A 157 14.42 18.20 -10.16
N MET A 158 13.28 17.63 -9.77
CA MET A 158 11.99 18.02 -10.36
C MET A 158 11.75 19.50 -10.05
N PRO A 159 11.55 20.36 -11.07
CA PRO A 159 11.29 21.77 -10.83
C PRO A 159 10.01 21.94 -10.00
N THR A 160 10.02 22.88 -9.07
CA THR A 160 8.87 23.27 -8.23
C THR A 160 8.64 24.78 -8.30
N GLY A 161 7.45 25.23 -7.88
CA GLY A 161 7.08 26.64 -7.93
C GLY A 161 6.36 27.06 -9.22
N PRO A 162 6.12 28.37 -9.40
CA PRO A 162 5.25 28.91 -10.47
C PRO A 162 5.77 28.66 -11.89
N GLU A 163 7.09 28.62 -12.06
CA GLU A 163 7.75 28.41 -13.36
C GLU A 163 7.90 26.92 -13.72
N ALA A 164 7.52 26.02 -12.81
CA ALA A 164 7.56 24.59 -13.07
C ALA A 164 6.46 24.21 -14.07
N PRO A 165 6.70 23.21 -14.95
CA PRO A 165 5.66 22.70 -15.83
C PRO A 165 4.42 22.27 -15.04
N THR A 166 3.25 22.40 -15.66
CA THR A 166 1.98 22.05 -14.99
C THR A 166 1.99 20.60 -14.52
N GLU A 167 1.55 20.37 -13.28
CA GLU A 167 1.30 19.02 -12.76
C GLU A 167 0.10 18.40 -13.50
N HIS A 168 0.24 17.13 -13.88
CA HIS A 168 -0.85 16.32 -14.40
C HIS A 168 -1.19 15.22 -13.40
N VAL A 169 -2.40 15.26 -12.84
CA VAL A 169 -2.92 14.20 -11.95
C VAL A 169 -3.47 13.08 -12.82
N ILE A 170 -2.86 11.90 -12.74
CA ILE A 170 -3.21 10.75 -13.56
C ILE A 170 -4.27 9.89 -12.89
N LEU A 171 -4.17 9.70 -11.58
CA LEU A 171 -5.11 8.91 -10.78
C LEU A 171 -5.27 9.54 -9.39
N ASP A 172 -6.51 9.68 -8.95
CA ASP A 172 -6.86 10.11 -7.59
C ASP A 172 -7.47 8.93 -6.83
N GLU A 173 -6.67 8.32 -5.95
CA GLU A 173 -7.14 7.20 -5.12
C GLU A 173 -8.30 7.60 -4.20
N ASN A 174 -8.43 8.88 -3.82
CA ASN A 174 -9.53 9.33 -2.98
C ASN A 174 -10.88 9.26 -3.69
N ILE A 175 -10.90 9.46 -5.02
CA ILE A 175 -12.10 9.27 -5.83
C ILE A 175 -12.36 7.78 -6.01
N ARG A 176 -11.31 6.98 -6.27
CA ARG A 176 -11.42 5.54 -6.47
C ARG A 176 -11.89 4.79 -5.22
N ALA A 177 -11.49 5.26 -4.03
CA ALA A 177 -11.89 4.68 -2.74
C ALA A 177 -13.35 5.01 -2.34
N GLN A 178 -14.04 5.94 -3.02
CA GLN A 178 -15.39 6.33 -2.63
C GLN A 178 -16.36 5.16 -2.71
N GLY A 179 -17.10 4.93 -1.62
CA GLY A 179 -18.09 3.85 -1.54
C GLY A 179 -17.49 2.48 -1.20
N HIS A 180 -16.19 2.40 -0.91
CA HIS A 180 -15.53 1.19 -0.44
C HIS A 180 -15.10 1.34 1.03
N GLU A 181 -15.32 0.30 1.83
CA GLU A 181 -14.82 0.25 3.23
C GLU A 181 -13.30 0.03 3.30
N TYR A 182 -12.73 -0.54 2.23
CA TYR A 182 -11.30 -0.74 2.04
C TYR A 182 -10.91 -0.39 0.61
N TYR A 183 -9.76 0.25 0.43
CA TYR A 183 -9.20 0.51 -0.88
C TYR A 183 -7.67 0.46 -0.81
N TYR A 184 -7.06 -0.24 -1.76
CA TYR A 184 -5.63 -0.32 -1.89
C TYR A 184 -5.21 -0.34 -3.35
N LEU A 185 -4.24 0.49 -3.71
CA LEU A 185 -3.60 0.48 -5.01
C LEU A 185 -2.29 -0.33 -4.94
N GLY A 186 -2.36 -1.61 -5.30
CA GLY A 186 -1.22 -2.52 -5.23
C GLY A 186 -0.14 -2.27 -6.28
N ALA A 187 -0.50 -1.66 -7.42
CA ALA A 187 0.47 -1.30 -8.45
C ALA A 187 0.06 -0.06 -9.24
N PHE A 188 1.06 0.74 -9.59
CA PHE A 188 0.98 1.83 -10.57
C PHE A 188 2.20 1.72 -11.49
N ARG A 189 1.97 1.52 -12.78
CA ARG A 189 3.02 1.24 -13.78
C ARG A 189 2.81 2.06 -15.04
N PRO A 190 3.59 3.13 -15.22
CA PRO A 190 3.69 3.80 -16.51
C PRO A 190 4.30 2.86 -17.57
N SER A 191 3.75 2.91 -18.78
CA SER A 191 4.35 2.26 -19.97
C SER A 191 5.70 2.89 -20.31
N PRO A 192 6.62 2.17 -20.99
CA PRO A 192 7.93 2.70 -21.36
C PRO A 192 7.87 4.00 -22.19
N ASN A 193 6.91 4.12 -23.12
CA ASN A 193 6.66 5.35 -23.87
C ASN A 193 5.81 6.40 -23.14
N ASN A 194 5.41 6.16 -21.89
CA ASN A 194 4.65 7.07 -21.01
C ASN A 194 3.25 7.46 -21.52
N LYS A 195 2.67 6.72 -22.48
CA LYS A 195 1.33 7.01 -23.02
C LYS A 195 0.21 6.29 -22.28
N LEU A 196 0.53 5.15 -21.68
CA LEU A 196 -0.41 4.32 -20.93
C LEU A 196 0.04 4.15 -19.49
N ILE A 197 -0.92 3.99 -18.58
CA ILE A 197 -0.70 3.52 -17.20
C ILE A 197 -1.47 2.22 -17.00
N ALA A 198 -0.81 1.22 -16.42
CA ALA A 198 -1.48 0.05 -15.85
C ALA A 198 -1.48 0.19 -14.32
N TYR A 199 -2.64 -0.02 -13.69
CA TYR A 199 -2.76 0.04 -12.23
C TYR A 199 -3.64 -1.09 -11.69
N ALA A 200 -3.36 -1.54 -10.46
CA ALA A 200 -4.01 -2.68 -9.82
C ALA A 200 -4.69 -2.25 -8.53
N GLU A 201 -6.00 -2.49 -8.40
CA GLU A 201 -6.79 -2.11 -7.23
C GLU A 201 -7.35 -3.34 -6.50
N ASP A 202 -7.32 -3.28 -5.18
CA ASP A 202 -8.01 -4.19 -4.27
C ASP A 202 -8.98 -3.38 -3.39
N THR A 203 -10.26 -3.76 -3.41
CA THR A 203 -11.32 -3.10 -2.63
C THR A 203 -11.87 -3.98 -1.51
N LYS A 204 -11.26 -5.14 -1.28
CA LYS A 204 -11.70 -6.14 -0.28
C LYS A 204 -10.61 -6.50 0.72
N GLY A 205 -9.34 -6.28 0.38
CA GLY A 205 -8.18 -6.65 1.20
C GLY A 205 -7.82 -8.14 1.11
N ASP A 206 -8.31 -8.85 0.08
CA ASP A 206 -8.03 -10.27 -0.14
C ASP A 206 -6.75 -10.50 -0.99
N GLY A 207 -6.08 -9.42 -1.43
CA GLY A 207 -4.91 -9.48 -2.28
C GLY A 207 -5.23 -9.82 -3.74
N ILE A 208 -6.51 -9.98 -4.10
CA ILE A 208 -6.96 -10.18 -5.47
C ILE A 208 -7.33 -8.83 -6.07
N HIS A 209 -6.61 -8.47 -7.12
CA HIS A 209 -6.72 -7.17 -7.73
C HIS A 209 -7.55 -7.21 -9.02
N THR A 210 -8.13 -6.06 -9.34
CA THR A 210 -8.56 -5.73 -10.70
C THR A 210 -7.54 -4.77 -11.31
N VAL A 211 -6.96 -5.16 -12.44
CA VAL A 211 -6.01 -4.33 -13.19
C VAL A 211 -6.71 -3.59 -14.31
N TYR A 212 -6.51 -2.28 -14.34
CA TYR A 212 -6.97 -1.37 -15.37
C TYR A 212 -5.80 -0.84 -16.18
N VAL A 213 -6.04 -0.56 -17.46
CA VAL A 213 -5.11 0.20 -18.30
C VAL A 213 -5.82 1.47 -18.75
N ILE A 214 -5.16 2.61 -18.61
CA ILE A 214 -5.69 3.92 -19.01
C ILE A 214 -4.69 4.67 -19.89
N ASP A 215 -5.21 5.56 -20.73
CA ASP A 215 -4.42 6.61 -21.37
C ASP A 215 -3.91 7.58 -20.29
N ALA A 216 -2.61 7.85 -20.28
CA ALA A 216 -1.96 8.63 -19.23
C ALA A 216 -2.30 10.13 -19.28
N ASP A 217 -2.69 10.67 -20.44
CA ASP A 217 -3.08 12.06 -20.60
C ASP A 217 -4.58 12.25 -20.33
N LYS A 218 -5.40 11.35 -20.86
CA LYS A 218 -6.86 11.49 -20.85
C LYS A 218 -7.53 10.80 -19.67
N GLY A 219 -6.85 9.84 -19.03
CA GLY A 219 -7.43 8.96 -18.01
C GLY A 219 -8.46 7.97 -18.55
N THR A 220 -8.63 7.87 -19.88
CA THR A 220 -9.62 6.99 -20.50
C THR A 220 -9.18 5.54 -20.48
N ALA A 221 -10.06 4.63 -20.07
CA ALA A 221 -9.79 3.20 -20.03
C ALA A 221 -9.50 2.61 -21.43
N ILE A 222 -8.54 1.70 -21.47
CA ILE A 222 -8.10 0.95 -22.65
C ILE A 222 -8.50 -0.51 -22.47
N GLY A 223 -9.45 -0.97 -23.30
CA GLY A 223 -9.94 -2.34 -23.25
C GLY A 223 -10.71 -2.67 -21.96
N ASN A 224 -10.83 -3.97 -21.68
CA ASN A 224 -11.53 -4.47 -20.50
C ASN A 224 -10.55 -4.70 -19.33
N PRO A 225 -10.97 -4.45 -18.08
CA PRO A 225 -10.15 -4.73 -16.92
C PRO A 225 -9.84 -6.22 -16.77
N LEU A 226 -8.65 -6.52 -16.24
CA LEU A 226 -8.23 -7.86 -15.86
C LEU A 226 -8.65 -8.12 -14.41
N LYS A 227 -9.46 -9.15 -14.17
CA LYS A 227 -9.94 -9.53 -12.82
C LYS A 227 -9.22 -10.79 -12.36
N GLY A 228 -9.12 -10.99 -11.05
CA GLY A 228 -8.52 -12.22 -10.51
C GLY A 228 -6.99 -12.25 -10.69
N VAL A 229 -6.37 -11.07 -10.70
CA VAL A 229 -4.93 -10.91 -10.93
C VAL A 229 -4.25 -10.40 -9.68
N THR A 230 -2.94 -10.59 -9.59
CA THR A 230 -2.13 -10.00 -8.52
C THR A 230 -1.70 -8.58 -8.90
N SER A 231 -1.13 -7.84 -7.96
CA SER A 231 -0.47 -6.56 -8.22
C SER A 231 0.88 -6.70 -8.96
N ASN A 232 1.38 -7.92 -9.16
CA ASN A 232 2.61 -8.18 -9.90
C ASN A 232 2.35 -8.06 -11.41
N ILE A 233 2.41 -6.82 -11.91
CA ILE A 233 2.22 -6.46 -13.32
C ILE A 233 3.44 -5.71 -13.86
N GLU A 234 3.84 -6.00 -15.09
CA GLU A 234 4.94 -5.31 -15.77
C GLU A 234 4.67 -5.15 -17.28
N TRP A 235 5.20 -4.07 -17.85
CA TRP A 235 5.06 -3.79 -19.28
C TRP A 235 6.05 -4.61 -20.12
N ALA A 236 5.57 -5.27 -21.16
CA ALA A 236 6.37 -5.88 -22.21
C ALA A 236 6.34 -5.00 -23.46
N GLY A 237 7.30 -4.08 -23.56
CA GLY A 237 7.26 -3.00 -24.53
C GLY A 237 6.12 -2.02 -24.24
N ASP A 238 5.56 -1.40 -25.27
CA ASP A 238 4.61 -0.30 -25.11
C ASP A 238 3.13 -0.71 -25.13
N ASP A 239 2.83 -1.92 -25.61
CA ASP A 239 1.46 -2.33 -25.94
C ASP A 239 1.05 -3.66 -25.31
N ALA A 240 1.87 -4.23 -24.43
CA ALA A 240 1.56 -5.49 -23.78
C ALA A 240 1.88 -5.45 -22.30
N LEU A 241 1.06 -6.15 -21.52
CA LEU A 241 1.20 -6.25 -20.07
C LEU A 241 1.38 -7.72 -19.70
N VAL A 242 2.42 -8.01 -18.92
CA VAL A 242 2.61 -9.30 -18.26
C VAL A 242 2.11 -9.20 -16.83
N TYR A 243 1.40 -10.22 -16.37
CA TYR A 243 0.77 -10.27 -15.06
C TYR A 243 0.71 -11.70 -14.54
N ILE A 244 0.54 -11.83 -13.22
CA ILE A 244 0.38 -13.12 -12.56
C ILE A 244 -1.05 -13.27 -12.04
N THR A 245 -1.68 -14.42 -12.28
CA THR A 245 -3.00 -14.78 -11.75
C THR A 245 -2.87 -15.64 -10.49
N MET A 246 -3.88 -15.59 -9.62
CA MET A 246 -4.02 -16.56 -8.53
C MET A 246 -5.01 -17.66 -8.89
N ASP A 247 -4.85 -18.84 -8.30
CA ASP A 247 -5.89 -19.86 -8.27
C ASP A 247 -6.94 -19.58 -7.17
N GLU A 248 -7.95 -20.43 -7.08
CA GLU A 248 -9.04 -20.33 -6.10
C GLU A 248 -8.54 -20.44 -4.64
N SER A 249 -7.34 -20.98 -4.42
CA SER A 249 -6.68 -21.10 -3.11
C SER A 249 -5.72 -19.93 -2.82
N HIS A 250 -5.81 -18.83 -3.59
CA HIS A 250 -4.95 -17.65 -3.47
C HIS A 250 -3.46 -17.93 -3.69
N ARG A 251 -3.13 -18.98 -4.45
CA ARG A 251 -1.74 -19.29 -4.82
C ARG A 251 -1.42 -18.70 -6.18
N TYR A 252 -0.22 -18.16 -6.33
CA TYR A 252 0.30 -17.72 -7.62
C TYR A 252 0.33 -18.90 -8.60
N GLN A 253 -0.37 -18.79 -9.73
CA GLN A 253 -0.57 -19.92 -10.63
C GLN A 253 0.13 -19.74 -11.98
N LYS A 254 -0.18 -18.65 -12.71
CA LYS A 254 0.20 -18.52 -14.12
C LYS A 254 0.70 -17.12 -14.42
N THR A 255 1.83 -17.06 -15.11
CA THR A 255 2.28 -15.85 -15.80
C THR A 255 1.54 -15.76 -17.13
N SER A 256 0.84 -14.65 -17.35
CA SER A 256 0.07 -14.38 -18.57
C SER A 256 0.46 -13.04 -19.16
N ALA A 257 0.33 -12.88 -20.46
CA ALA A 257 0.49 -11.60 -21.13
C ALA A 257 -0.76 -11.23 -21.94
N LEU A 258 -1.11 -9.95 -21.91
CA LEU A 258 -2.17 -9.35 -22.71
C LEU A 258 -1.55 -8.38 -23.72
N ASP A 259 -1.79 -8.61 -25.00
CA ASP A 259 -1.54 -7.61 -26.05
C ASP A 259 -2.76 -6.67 -26.16
N LEU A 260 -2.55 -5.38 -25.87
CA LEU A 260 -3.63 -4.39 -25.78
C LEU A 260 -4.22 -4.02 -27.14
N LYS A 261 -3.47 -4.18 -28.24
CA LYS A 261 -3.93 -3.83 -29.59
C LYS A 261 -4.84 -4.90 -30.16
N SER A 262 -4.48 -6.16 -29.94
CA SER A 262 -5.23 -7.31 -30.45
C SER A 262 -6.23 -7.88 -29.44
N ALA A 263 -6.18 -7.44 -28.17
CA ALA A 263 -6.89 -8.01 -27.03
C ALA A 263 -6.61 -9.51 -26.83
N VAL A 264 -5.48 -10.00 -27.36
CA VAL A 264 -5.10 -11.40 -27.31
C VAL A 264 -4.35 -11.69 -26.03
N ARG A 265 -4.77 -12.74 -25.32
CA ARG A 265 -4.08 -13.26 -24.13
C ARG A 265 -3.22 -14.47 -24.51
N VAL A 266 -2.01 -14.50 -23.97
CA VAL A 266 -1.09 -15.64 -24.04
C VAL A 266 -0.79 -16.05 -22.60
N VAL A 267 -1.00 -17.32 -22.30
CA VAL A 267 -0.69 -17.90 -21.00
C VAL A 267 0.61 -18.67 -21.17
N ALA A 268 1.63 -18.38 -20.36
CA ALA A 268 2.86 -19.17 -20.38
C ALA A 268 2.55 -20.57 -19.81
N GLU A 269 3.06 -21.61 -20.45
CA GLU A 269 3.09 -22.93 -19.81
C GLU A 269 4.05 -22.89 -18.62
N PRO A 270 3.73 -23.60 -17.51
CA PRO A 270 4.62 -23.68 -16.37
C PRO A 270 5.93 -24.34 -16.82
N THR A 271 6.97 -23.53 -17.00
CA THR A 271 8.34 -24.06 -17.12
C THR A 271 8.79 -24.51 -15.74
N CYS A 272 9.71 -25.48 -15.63
CA CYS A 272 10.24 -25.93 -14.34
C CYS A 272 10.83 -24.80 -13.46
N ALA A 273 11.15 -23.64 -14.05
CA ALA A 273 11.53 -22.43 -13.32
C ALA A 273 10.37 -21.74 -12.56
N GLY A 274 9.12 -21.93 -13.01
CA GLY A 274 7.90 -21.42 -12.36
C GLY A 274 7.52 -22.20 -11.09
N GLU A 275 7.73 -23.53 -11.08
CA GLU A 275 7.53 -24.35 -9.87
C GLU A 275 8.52 -23.97 -8.74
N GLU A 276 9.71 -23.48 -9.09
CA GLU A 276 10.71 -23.04 -8.11
C GLU A 276 10.38 -21.64 -7.52
N ALA A 277 9.71 -20.77 -8.30
CA ALA A 277 9.20 -19.49 -7.85
C ALA A 277 8.01 -19.64 -6.88
N GLU A 278 7.16 -20.65 -7.07
CA GLU A 278 6.08 -21.01 -6.13
C GLU A 278 6.63 -21.35 -4.74
N ARG A 279 7.78 -22.03 -4.67
CA ARG A 279 8.45 -22.36 -3.40
C ARG A 279 9.13 -21.17 -2.72
N GLN A 280 9.63 -20.19 -3.48
CA GLN A 280 10.35 -19.03 -2.95
C GLN A 280 9.44 -17.84 -2.61
N SER A 281 8.22 -17.78 -3.17
CA SER A 281 7.23 -16.74 -2.87
C SER A 281 6.72 -16.74 -1.43
N ILE A 282 7.03 -17.78 -0.64
CA ILE A 282 6.71 -17.86 0.79
C ILE A 282 7.57 -16.86 1.61
N SER A 283 8.69 -16.37 1.07
CA SER A 283 9.47 -15.28 1.67
C SER A 283 9.34 -14.02 0.82
N GLY A 284 8.64 -13.02 1.35
CA GLY A 284 8.36 -11.76 0.67
C GLY A 284 9.59 -11.12 0.01
N GLY A 285 9.37 -10.62 -1.21
CA GLY A 285 10.28 -9.74 -1.93
C GLY A 285 11.59 -10.39 -2.34
N ASN A 286 11.60 -11.11 -3.48
CA ASN A 286 12.86 -11.45 -4.12
C ASN A 286 12.87 -10.94 -5.57
N LEU A 287 13.72 -9.94 -5.82
CA LEU A 287 14.06 -9.42 -7.14
C LEU A 287 14.43 -10.56 -8.12
N GLU A 288 14.92 -11.68 -7.59
CA GLU A 288 15.28 -12.87 -8.33
C GLU A 288 14.07 -13.69 -8.84
N ALA A 289 12.95 -13.70 -8.09
CA ALA A 289 11.69 -14.30 -8.55
C ALA A 289 11.07 -13.45 -9.68
N VAL A 290 11.17 -12.13 -9.58
CA VAL A 290 10.79 -11.21 -10.67
C VAL A 290 11.73 -11.38 -11.86
N ARG A 291 13.04 -11.55 -11.65
CA ARG A 291 14.04 -11.74 -12.71
C ARG A 291 13.91 -13.09 -13.43
N ARG A 292 13.50 -14.16 -12.73
CA ARG A 292 13.19 -15.47 -13.34
C ARG A 292 11.82 -15.49 -13.98
N ALA A 293 10.82 -14.82 -13.40
CA ALA A 293 9.59 -14.47 -14.12
C ALA A 293 9.92 -13.63 -15.36
N MET A 294 10.96 -12.79 -15.35
CA MET A 294 11.44 -12.06 -16.52
C MET A 294 12.00 -12.96 -17.62
N ILE A 295 12.60 -14.11 -17.30
CA ILE A 295 12.97 -15.11 -18.31
C ILE A 295 11.71 -15.69 -18.98
N GLY A 296 10.66 -15.93 -18.20
CA GLY A 296 9.32 -16.23 -18.72
C GLY A 296 8.73 -15.09 -19.55
N ILE A 297 8.89 -13.84 -19.10
CA ILE A 297 8.46 -12.62 -19.82
C ILE A 297 9.21 -12.47 -21.15
N GLU A 298 10.51 -12.79 -21.22
CA GLU A 298 11.27 -12.79 -22.48
C GLU A 298 10.72 -13.84 -23.44
N ALA A 299 10.45 -15.06 -22.97
CA ALA A 299 9.83 -16.10 -23.79
C ALA A 299 8.42 -15.69 -24.27
N VAL A 300 7.63 -15.06 -23.41
CA VAL A 300 6.28 -14.57 -23.75
C VAL A 300 6.35 -13.34 -24.66
N ALA A 301 7.31 -12.44 -24.47
CA ALA A 301 7.54 -11.28 -25.34
C ALA A 301 8.03 -11.70 -26.72
N VAL A 302 8.89 -12.74 -26.81
CA VAL A 302 9.27 -13.40 -28.06
C VAL A 302 8.05 -14.03 -28.72
N ALA A 303 7.24 -14.80 -27.98
CA ALA A 303 6.01 -15.40 -28.50
C ALA A 303 5.00 -14.35 -29.00
N LEU A 304 4.84 -13.23 -28.30
CA LEU A 304 4.01 -12.10 -28.74
C LEU A 304 4.59 -11.43 -30.00
N LYS A 305 5.92 -11.28 -30.09
CA LYS A 305 6.60 -10.72 -31.26
C LYS A 305 6.46 -11.61 -32.49
N ASP A 306 6.57 -12.93 -32.32
CA ASP A 306 6.40 -13.91 -33.38
C ASP A 306 4.95 -13.99 -33.84
N ARG A 307 3.98 -13.96 -32.91
CA ARG A 307 2.55 -13.88 -33.25
C ARG A 307 2.18 -12.59 -33.99
N ARG A 308 2.78 -11.44 -33.62
CA ARG A 308 2.61 -10.18 -34.39
C ARG A 308 3.17 -10.30 -35.81
N ARG A 309 4.30 -10.97 -36.00
CA ARG A 309 4.86 -11.24 -37.34
C ARG A 309 3.94 -12.14 -38.16
N GLU A 310 3.38 -13.18 -37.55
CA GLU A 310 2.43 -14.09 -38.21
C GLU A 310 1.14 -13.38 -38.61
N CYS A 311 0.52 -12.60 -37.70
CA CYS A 311 -0.66 -11.81 -38.01
C CYS A 311 -0.39 -10.75 -39.10
N ARG A 312 0.76 -10.07 -39.06
CA ARG A 312 1.16 -9.11 -40.10
C ARG A 312 1.42 -9.81 -41.43
N GLY A 313 2.01 -11.00 -41.43
CA GLY A 313 2.23 -11.83 -42.61
C GLY A 313 0.92 -12.28 -43.26
N ARG A 314 -0.07 -12.71 -42.47
CA ARG A 314 -1.42 -13.03 -42.97
C ARG A 314 -2.11 -11.82 -43.58
N ALA A 315 -2.10 -10.67 -42.88
CA ALA A 315 -2.72 -9.45 -43.40
C ALA A 315 -2.11 -8.98 -44.73
N VAL A 316 -0.79 -9.13 -44.91
CA VAL A 316 -0.12 -8.82 -46.18
C VAL A 316 -0.45 -9.85 -47.27
N SER A 317 -0.56 -11.13 -46.93
CA SER A 317 -0.98 -12.16 -47.90
C SER A 317 -2.44 -11.99 -48.35
N GLU A 318 -3.34 -11.58 -47.46
CA GLU A 318 -4.75 -11.33 -47.80
C GLU A 318 -4.93 -10.05 -48.64
N MET A 319 -4.08 -9.04 -48.44
CA MET A 319 -4.04 -7.85 -49.32
C MET A 319 -3.38 -8.11 -50.67
N GLY A 320 -2.48 -9.10 -50.77
CA GLY A 320 -1.81 -9.49 -52.02
C GLY A 320 -2.68 -10.28 -52.99
N VAL A 321 -3.77 -10.91 -52.53
CA VAL A 321 -4.71 -11.66 -53.38
C VAL A 321 -5.78 -10.76 -54.00
N ALA A 322 -5.89 -9.49 -53.57
CA ALA A 322 -6.94 -8.57 -54.03
C ALA A 322 -6.58 -7.73 -55.28
N ASN A 323 -5.42 -7.94 -55.91
CA ASN A 323 -4.94 -7.12 -57.05
C ASN A 323 -4.68 -7.88 -58.36
N ASP A 324 -5.10 -9.15 -58.47
CA ASP A 324 -5.08 -9.90 -59.74
C ASP A 324 -6.49 -10.40 -60.07
N THR A 325 -7.38 -9.49 -60.50
CA THR A 325 -8.54 -9.76 -61.37
C THR A 325 -8.87 -8.51 -62.17
#